data_AF-A0A5C4UY85-F1
#
_entry.id   AF-A0A5C4UY85-F1
#
_cell.length_a   1.000
_cell.length_b   1.000
_cell.length_c   1.000
_cell.angle_alpha   90.00
_cell.angle_beta   90.00
_cell.angle_gamma   90.00
#
_symmetry.space_group_name_H-M   'P 1'
#
loop_
_entity.id
_entity.type
_entity.pdbx_description
1 polymer ?
#
loop_
_entity_poly.entity_id
_entity_poly.type
_entity_poly.pdbx_seq_one_letter_code
_entity_poly.pdbx_strand_id
1 'polypeptide(L)' 'MTDQQNGSDQRIPTPNGCRWCGLEAREHAQRWKPPVGWHKWEPPTLEQRKERMLARRRRRASTSDTRSALRVLTLRPAF' A
#
# COMPACT_ATOMS: atom_id res chain seq x y z
N MET A 1 1.38 11.07 -27.51
CA MET A 1 1.31 12.11 -26.47
C MET A 1 1.17 11.39 -25.14
N THR A 2 2.22 11.49 -24.33
CA THR A 2 2.59 10.60 -23.24
C THR A 2 2.05 11.07 -21.89
N ASP A 3 1.21 10.26 -21.25
CA ASP A 3 0.96 10.32 -19.81
C ASP A 3 1.35 8.97 -19.16
N GLN A 4 2.55 8.50 -19.51
CA GLN A 4 3.31 7.61 -18.64
C GLN A 4 3.89 8.45 -17.52
N GLN A 5 3.15 8.56 -16.41
CA GLN A 5 3.69 8.90 -15.09
C GLN A 5 2.60 8.69 -14.02
N ASN A 6 2.32 7.43 -13.71
CA ASN A 6 1.76 7.09 -12.40
C ASN A 6 2.63 6.00 -11.78
N GLY A 7 3.90 6.36 -11.58
CA GLY A 7 4.86 5.62 -10.77
C GLY A 7 4.49 5.66 -9.29
N SER A 8 3.32 5.14 -8.90
CA SER A 8 3.05 4.78 -7.50
C SER A 8 3.52 3.35 -7.26
N ASP A 9 4.81 3.15 -7.48
CA ASP A 9 5.51 1.89 -7.25
C ASP A 9 5.44 1.55 -5.74
N GLN A 10 4.95 0.37 -5.43
CA GLN A 10 5.13 -0.33 -4.15
C GLN A 10 4.62 0.27 -2.82
N ARG A 11 3.65 1.19 -2.76
CA ARG A 11 2.97 1.49 -1.47
C ARG A 11 1.58 0.85 -1.42
N ILE A 12 1.35 -0.07 -0.47
CA ILE A 12 0.00 -0.64 -0.29
C ILE A 12 -0.93 0.51 0.11
N PRO A 13 -2.01 0.78 -0.67
CA PRO A 13 -2.94 1.83 -0.36
C PRO A 13 -3.47 1.71 1.06
N THR A 14 -3.95 2.83 1.59
CA THR A 14 -4.59 2.79 2.89
C THR A 14 -5.86 1.94 2.85
N PRO A 15 -6.22 1.23 3.94
CA PRO A 15 -7.33 0.27 3.90
C PRO A 15 -8.65 0.98 3.63
N ASN A 16 -8.74 2.25 4.03
CA ASN A 16 -9.89 3.13 3.87
C ASN A 16 -9.71 4.17 2.77
N GLY A 17 -8.58 4.15 2.05
CA GLY A 17 -8.37 5.02 0.91
C GLY A 17 -9.39 4.75 -0.19
N CYS A 18 -9.62 5.74 -1.05
CA CYS A 18 -10.63 5.71 -2.09
C CYS A 18 -10.63 4.38 -2.87
N ARG A 19 -11.82 3.92 -3.23
CA ARG A 19 -12.04 2.76 -4.08
C ARG A 19 -11.18 2.78 -5.34
N TRP A 20 -11.04 3.95 -5.96
CA TRP A 20 -10.44 4.12 -7.27
C TRP A 20 -8.94 4.41 -7.18
N CYS A 21 -8.55 5.50 -6.53
CA CYS A 21 -7.14 5.93 -6.49
C CYS A 21 -6.37 5.49 -5.23
N GLY A 22 -7.06 5.02 -4.18
CA GLY A 22 -6.43 4.58 -2.94
C GLY A 22 -5.96 5.70 -2.00
N LEU A 23 -6.26 6.97 -2.31
CA LEU A 23 -5.95 8.12 -1.45
C LEU A 23 -6.93 8.26 -0.28
N GLU A 24 -6.45 8.74 0.85
CA GLU A 24 -7.28 9.01 2.03
C GLU A 24 -8.33 10.10 1.77
N ALA A 25 -9.47 10.00 2.48
CA ALA A 25 -10.62 10.88 2.27
C ALA A 25 -10.26 12.37 2.39
N ARG A 26 -9.38 12.71 3.33
CA ARG A 26 -8.97 14.08 3.61
C ARG A 26 -8.15 14.72 2.48
N GLU A 27 -7.33 13.93 1.79
CA GLU A 27 -6.40 14.41 0.75
C GLU A 27 -6.94 14.19 -0.67
N HIS A 28 -8.06 13.47 -0.80
CA HIS A 28 -8.57 13.01 -2.08
C HIS A 28 -9.12 14.13 -2.96
N ALA A 29 -9.92 15.04 -2.39
CA ALA A 29 -10.68 16.04 -3.14
C ALA A 29 -11.41 15.40 -4.36
N GLN A 30 -11.17 15.90 -5.57
CA GLN A 30 -11.62 15.30 -6.83
C GLN A 30 -10.41 14.94 -7.70
N ARG A 31 -10.41 13.74 -8.28
CA ARG A 31 -9.29 13.22 -9.09
C ARG A 31 -9.81 12.55 -10.35
N TRP A 32 -8.99 12.57 -11.40
CA TRP A 32 -9.21 11.81 -12.62
C TRP A 32 -8.47 10.47 -12.54
N LYS A 33 -9.15 9.35 -12.82
CA LYS A 33 -8.51 8.04 -12.99
C LYS A 33 -9.22 7.21 -14.06
N PRO A 34 -8.53 6.83 -15.15
CA PRO A 34 -9.08 5.87 -16.10
C PRO A 34 -9.28 4.49 -15.46
N PRO A 35 -10.38 3.76 -15.74
CA PRO A 35 -11.47 4.08 -16.68
C PRO A 35 -12.64 4.89 -16.07
N VAL A 36 -12.57 5.24 -14.79
CA VAL A 36 -13.68 5.87 -14.03
C VAL A 36 -13.88 7.36 -14.36
N GLY A 37 -12.83 8.04 -14.81
CA GLY A 37 -12.86 9.47 -15.07
C GLY A 37 -12.80 10.31 -13.79
N TRP A 38 -13.46 11.47 -13.79
CA TRP A 38 -13.51 12.39 -12.65
C TRP A 38 -14.37 11.80 -11.55
N HIS A 39 -13.78 11.55 -10.40
CA HIS A 39 -14.49 10.98 -9.25
C HIS A 39 -14.16 11.73 -7.97
N LYS A 40 -15.16 11.76 -7.09
CA LYS A 40 -15.00 12.15 -5.68
C LYS A 40 -14.50 10.95 -4.89
N TRP A 41 -14.14 11.18 -3.63
CA TRP A 41 -13.78 10.07 -2.74
C TRP A 41 -14.97 9.12 -2.61
N GLU A 42 -14.72 7.85 -2.89
CA GLU A 42 -15.69 6.77 -2.69
C GLU A 42 -15.09 5.76 -1.71
N PRO A 43 -15.85 5.31 -0.69
CA PRO A 43 -15.35 4.33 0.25
C PRO A 43 -14.94 3.04 -0.48
N PRO A 44 -13.82 2.40 -0.08
CA PRO A 44 -13.42 1.14 -0.69
C PRO A 44 -14.41 0.03 -0.34
N THR A 45 -14.51 -0.95 -1.22
CA THR A 45 -15.33 -2.14 -0.95
C THR A 45 -14.73 -2.96 0.20
N LEU A 46 -15.55 -3.81 0.83
CA LEU A 46 -15.07 -4.71 1.89
C LEU A 46 -13.97 -5.65 1.39
N GLU A 47 -14.10 -6.12 0.15
CA GLU A 47 -13.10 -6.97 -0.52
C GLU A 47 -11.79 -6.22 -0.73
N GLN A 48 -11.84 -5.01 -1.27
CA GLN A 48 -10.65 -4.17 -1.43
C GLN A 48 -9.96 -3.89 -0.09
N ARG A 49 -10.74 -3.61 0.97
CA ARG A 49 -10.20 -3.43 2.33
C ARG A 49 -9.51 -4.71 2.82
N LYS A 50 -10.15 -5.87 2.64
CA LYS A 50 -9.60 -7.19 3.00
C LYS A 50 -8.27 -7.44 2.30
N GLU A 51 -8.22 -7.27 0.99
CA GLU A 51 -7.01 -7.45 0.19
C GLU A 51 -5.87 -6.53 0.62
N ARG A 52 -6.16 -5.25 0.87
CA ARG A 52 -5.18 -4.28 1.35
C ARG A 52 -4.62 -4.67 2.72
N MET A 53 -5.48 -5.15 3.63
CA MET A 53 -5.05 -5.63 4.96
C MET A 53 -4.19 -6.90 4.86
N LEU A 54 -4.53 -7.84 3.97
CA LEU A 54 -3.73 -9.03 3.71
C LEU A 54 -2.36 -8.67 3.10
N ALA A 55 -2.31 -7.76 2.14
CA ALA A 55 -1.06 -7.26 1.57
C ALA A 55 -0.16 -6.65 2.66
N ARG A 56 -0.73 -5.86 3.59
CA ARG A 56 0.02 -5.25 4.70
C ARG A 56 0.57 -6.30 5.67
N ARG A 57 -0.20 -7.36 5.92
CA ARG A 57 0.26 -8.49 6.73
C ARG A 57 1.46 -9.19 6.07
N ARG A 58 1.39 -9.47 4.76
CA ARG A 58 2.48 -10.10 4.00
C ARG A 58 3.78 -9.29 4.07
N ARG A 59 3.71 -7.97 3.93
CA ARG A 59 4.89 -7.10 4.07
C ARG A 59 5.49 -7.07 5.47
N ARG A 60 4.66 -7.14 6.52
CA ARG A 60 5.17 -7.23 7.89
C ARG A 60 5.88 -8.56 8.14
N ALA A 61 5.36 -9.66 7.59
CA ALA A 61 6.01 -10.96 7.70
C ALA A 61 7.40 -10.94 7.05
N SER A 62 7.53 -10.39 5.84
CA SER A 62 8.83 -10.29 5.17
C SER A 62 9.84 -9.43 5.95
N THR A 63 9.42 -8.28 6.48
CA THR A 63 10.31 -7.45 7.32
C THR A 63 10.71 -8.13 8.63
N SER A 64 9.79 -8.87 9.25
CA SER A 64 10.08 -9.63 10.47
C SER A 64 11.12 -10.72 10.22
N ASP A 65 11.02 -11.41 9.08
CA ASP A 65 11.97 -12.45 8.69
C ASP A 65 13.39 -11.87 8.50
N THR A 66 13.49 -10.75 7.76
CA THR A 66 14.75 -10.01 7.61
C THR A 66 15.32 -9.55 8.96
N ARG A 67 14.47 -9.04 9.86
CA ARG A 67 14.90 -8.56 11.18
C ARG A 67 15.35 -9.70 12.10
N SER A 68 14.73 -10.87 12.00
CA SER A 68 15.13 -12.07 12.73
C SER A 68 16.49 -12.59 12.25
N ALA A 69 16.69 -12.66 10.93
CA ALA A 69 17.96 -13.06 10.33
C ALA A 69 19.12 -12.12 10.71
N LEU A 70 18.90 -10.79 10.68
CA LEU A 70 19.89 -9.81 11.12
C LEU A 70 20.25 -9.97 12.60
N ARG A 71 19.28 -10.31 13.47
CA ARG A 71 19.56 -10.55 14.89
C ARG A 71 20.50 -11.73 15.07
N VAL A 72 20.28 -12.86 14.38
CA VAL A 72 21.14 -14.06 14.45
C VAL A 72 22.58 -13.75 14.01
N LEU A 73 22.75 -12.96 12.95
CA LEU A 73 24.08 -12.59 12.41
C LEU A 73 24.89 -11.65 13.32
N THR A 74 24.23 -10.88 14.18
CA THR A 74 24.90 -9.92 15.09
C THR A 74 25.33 -10.50 16.43
N LEU A 75 24.94 -11.73 16.76
CA LEU A 75 25.51 -12.43 17.91
C LEU A 75 26.92 -12.91 17.56
N ARG A 76 27.92 -12.06 17.80
CA ARG A 76 29.32 -12.48 17.85
C ARG A 76 29.49 -13.43 19.04
N PRO A 77 30.00 -14.66 18.86
CA PRO A 77 30.43 -15.45 19.99
C PRO A 77 31.65 -14.74 20.60
N ALA A 78 31.56 -14.41 21.88
CA ALA A 78 32.73 -14.03 22.66
C ALA A 78 33.53 -15.31 22.90
N PHE A 79 34.66 -15.44 22.19
CA PHE A 79 35.74 -16.36 22.54
C PHE A 79 36.85 -15.54 23.19
#